data_AF-A0A4Q3YPE2-F1
#
_entry.id   AF-A0A4Q3YPE2-F1
#
_cell.length_a   1.000
_cell.length_b   1.000
_cell.length_c   1.000
_cell.angle_alpha   90.00
_cell.angle_beta   90.00
_cell.angle_gamma   90.00
#
_symmetry.space_group_name_H-M   'P 1'
#
loop_
_entity.id
_entity.type
_entity.pdbx_description
1 polymer ?
#
loop_
_entity_poly.entity_id
_entity_poly.type
_entity_poly.pdbx_seq_one_letter_code
_entity_poly.pdbx_strand_id
1 'polypeptide(L)' 'MPQLIPDEIETLRMLAGQLPRRLGSKHIICIQELVAQGLCTDEPYRLTLEGLQCLEVATGTIDLRSRRVA' A
#
# COMPACT_ATOMS: atom_id res chain seq x y z
N MET A 1 0.61 14.73 4.17
CA MET A 1 0.40 13.28 3.92
C MET A 1 -0.95 13.11 3.26
N PRO A 2 -1.06 12.28 2.20
CA PRO A 2 -2.34 12.03 1.53
C PRO A 2 -3.35 11.44 2.52
N GLN A 3 -4.62 11.87 2.42
CA GLN A 3 -5.71 11.31 3.20
C GLN A 3 -6.20 10.05 2.48
N LEU A 4 -5.78 8.88 2.97
CA LEU A 4 -6.15 7.60 2.40
C LEU A 4 -7.54 7.17 2.86
N ILE A 5 -8.37 6.71 1.93
CA ILE A 5 -9.66 6.09 2.26
C ILE A 5 -9.47 4.63 2.71
N PRO A 6 -10.45 4.01 3.39
CA PRO A 6 -10.31 2.63 3.88
C PRO A 6 -9.95 1.60 2.80
N ASP A 7 -10.50 1.72 1.59
CA ASP A 7 -10.19 0.80 0.48
C ASP A 7 -8.75 0.98 -0.04
N GLU A 8 -8.21 2.19 -0.03
CA GLU A 8 -6.81 2.45 -0.39
C GLU A 8 -5.87 1.87 0.68
N ILE A 9 -6.22 2.03 1.96
CA ILE A 9 -5.47 1.41 3.06
C ILE A 9 -5.49 -0.12 2.92
N GLU A 10 -6.66 -0.72 2.66
CA GLU A 10 -6.77 -2.16 2.41
C GLU A 10 -5.90 -2.59 1.21
N THR A 11 -5.92 -1.82 0.13
CA THR A 11 -5.10 -2.07 -1.07
C THR A 11 -3.61 -1.98 -0.75
N LEU A 12 -3.15 -0.97 -0.01
CA LEU A 12 -1.78 -0.85 0.44
C LEU A 12 -1.37 -2.02 1.35
N ARG A 13 -2.25 -2.48 2.25
CA ARG A 13 -2.00 -3.67 3.09
C ARG A 13 -1.87 -4.95 2.26
N MET A 14 -2.69 -5.10 1.23
CA MET A 14 -2.58 -6.19 0.26
C MET A 14 -1.24 -6.14 -0.50
N LEU A 15 -0.83 -4.97 -0.98
CA LEU A 15 0.45 -4.79 -1.67
C LEU A 15 1.65 -5.00 -0.74
N ALA A 16 1.51 -4.66 0.54
CA ALA A 16 2.48 -4.93 1.61
C ALA A 16 2.57 -6.42 2.01
N GLY A 17 1.67 -7.27 1.50
CA GLY A 17 1.61 -8.69 1.86
C GLY A 17 0.97 -8.97 3.22
N GLN A 18 0.33 -7.97 3.85
CA GLN A 18 -0.43 -8.16 5.09
C GLN A 18 -1.80 -8.80 4.85
N LEU A 19 -2.32 -8.71 3.61
CA LEU A 19 -3.56 -9.33 3.17
C LEU A 19 -3.29 -10.17 1.90
N PRO A 20 -4.09 -11.23 1.66
CA PRO A 20 -3.98 -12.02 0.43
C PRO A 20 -4.19 -11.15 -0.81
N ARG A 21 -3.35 -11.33 -1.85
CA ARG A 21 -3.51 -10.62 -3.12
C ARG A 21 -4.79 -11.08 -3.84
N ARG A 22 -5.80 -10.21 -3.86
CA ARG A 22 -7.06 -10.39 -4.59
C ARG A 22 -7.34 -9.15 -5.42
N LEU A 23 -6.93 -9.16 -6.68
CA LEU A 23 -7.18 -8.05 -7.61
C LEU A 23 -8.65 -8.07 -8.06
N GLY A 24 -9.48 -7.33 -7.34
CA GLY A 24 -10.85 -6.99 -7.77
C GLY A 24 -10.90 -5.62 -8.41
N SER A 25 -12.01 -5.28 -9.06
CA SER A 25 -12.24 -3.96 -9.69
C SER A 25 -11.96 -2.79 -8.74
N LYS A 26 -12.37 -2.91 -7.46
CA LYS A 26 -12.06 -1.90 -6.43
C LYS A 26 -10.56 -1.67 -6.24
N HIS A 27 -9.76 -2.74 -6.23
CA HIS A 27 -8.32 -2.66 -6.00
C HIS A 27 -7.60 -2.08 -7.20
N ILE A 28 -8.06 -2.35 -8.41
CA ILE A 28 -7.50 -1.77 -9.64
C ILE A 28 -7.65 -0.25 -9.62
N ILE A 29 -8.85 0.24 -9.27
CA ILE A 29 -9.13 1.68 -9.15
C ILE A 29 -8.24 2.30 -8.07
N CYS A 30 -8.18 1.70 -6.88
CA CYS A 30 -7.31 2.19 -5.81
C CYS A 30 -5.82 2.17 -6.21
N ILE A 31 -5.35 1.14 -6.92
CA ILE A 31 -3.97 1.08 -7.39
C ILE A 31 -3.67 2.25 -8.34
N GLN A 32 -4.54 2.56 -9.29
CA GLN A 32 -4.33 3.68 -10.22
C GLN A 32 -4.18 5.01 -9.48
N GLU A 33 -5.04 5.27 -8.49
CA GLU A 33 -4.94 6.46 -7.65
C GLU A 33 -3.66 6.48 -6.81
N LEU A 34 -3.31 5.35 -6.19
CA LEU A 34 -2.09 5.21 -5.39
C LEU A 34 -0.81 5.35 -6.24
N VAL A 35 -0.83 4.92 -7.50
CA VAL A 35 0.25 5.15 -8.47
C VAL A 35 0.36 6.63 -8.80
N ALA A 36 -0.76 7.31 -9.07
CA ALA A 36 -0.77 8.75 -9.35
C ALA A 36 -0.24 9.58 -8.16
N GLN A 37 -0.43 9.07 -6.93
CA GLN A 37 0.09 9.67 -5.70
C GLN A 37 1.53 9.25 -5.36
N GLY A 38 2.17 8.39 -6.16
CA GLY A 38 3.55 7.91 -5.92
C GLY A 38 3.68 6.88 -4.79
N LEU A 39 2.58 6.32 -4.29
CA LEU A 39 2.57 5.37 -3.16
C LEU A 39 2.81 3.92 -3.60
N CYS A 40 2.56 3.60 -4.86
CA CYS A 40 2.94 2.32 -5.46
C CYS A 40 3.40 2.49 -6.92
N THR A 41 4.12 1.48 -7.43
CA THR A 41 4.54 1.40 -8.84
C THR A 41 3.46 0.76 -9.71
N ASP A 42 3.38 1.18 -10.96
CA ASP A 42 2.36 0.70 -11.91
C ASP A 42 2.61 -0.76 -12.33
N GLU A 43 3.78 -1.14 -12.84
CA GLU A 43 4.08 -2.55 -13.06
C GLU A 43 5.55 -2.87 -12.74
N PRO A 44 5.84 -3.85 -11.86
CA PRO A 44 4.88 -4.62 -11.05
C PRO A 44 4.31 -3.80 -9.89
N TYR A 45 3.05 -4.04 -9.51
CA TYR A 45 2.42 -3.39 -8.33
C TYR A 45 3.21 -3.65 -7.04
N ARG A 46 4.03 -2.67 -6.63
CA ARG A 46 4.86 -2.68 -5.41
C ARG A 46 4.74 -1.35 -4.69
N LEU A 47 4.82 -1.39 -3.36
CA LEU A 47 4.85 -0.17 -2.56
C LEU A 47 6.16 0.58 -2.74
N THR A 48 6.08 1.90 -2.85
CA THR A 48 7.22 2.79 -2.70
C THR A 48 7.54 3.00 -1.22
N LEU A 49 8.67 3.65 -0.92
CA LEU A 49 8.99 4.03 0.45
C LEU A 49 7.93 4.97 1.04
N GLU A 50 7.40 5.89 0.23
CA GLU A 50 6.35 6.83 0.60
C GLU A 50 5.03 6.09 0.88
N GLY A 51 4.68 5.10 0.06
CA GLY A 51 3.53 4.23 0.30
C GLY A 51 3.63 3.45 1.61
N LEU A 52 4.83 2.99 1.97
CA LEU A 52 5.06 2.34 3.26
C LEU A 52 4.88 3.30 4.43
N GLN A 53 5.46 4.50 4.36
CA GLN A 53 5.30 5.50 5.41
C GLN A 53 3.85 5.94 5.56
N CYS A 54 3.12 6.13 4.45
CA CYS A 54 1.70 6.47 4.51
C CYS A 54 0.88 5.34 5.13
N LEU A 55 1.16 4.08 4.77
CA LEU A 55 0.49 2.94 5.37
C LEU A 55 0.81 2.81 6.87
N GLU A 56 2.05 3.08 7.28
CA GLU A 56 2.45 3.10 8.70
C GLU A 56 1.66 4.14 9.49
N VAL A 57 1.57 5.37 8.99
CA VAL A 57 0.80 6.44 9.62
C VAL A 57 -0.70 6.11 9.65
N ALA A 58 -1.23 5.51 8.59
CA ALA A 58 -2.65 5.17 8.49
C ALA A 58 -3.06 4.00 9.39
N THR A 59 -2.16 3.04 9.65
CA THR A 59 -2.48 1.80 10.38
C THR A 59 -1.83 1.69 11.74
N GLY A 60 -0.85 2.53 12.07
CA GLY A 60 -0.09 2.49 13.31
C GLY A 60 0.69 1.18 13.54
N THR A 61 0.88 0.34 12.51
CA THR A 61 1.28 -1.07 12.70
C THR A 61 2.46 -1.54 11.84
N ILE A 62 3.09 -0.69 11.02
CA ILE A 62 4.30 -1.13 10.29
C ILE A 62 5.53 -0.96 11.18
N ASP A 63 5.96 -2.05 11.82
CA ASP A 63 7.31 -2.13 12.36
C ASP A 63 8.29 -2.34 11.19
N LEU A 64 8.82 -1.25 10.63
CA LEU A 64 9.82 -1.27 9.55
C LEU A 64 11.08 -2.08 9.91
N ARG A 65 11.26 -2.44 11.19
CA ARG A 65 12.35 -3.33 11.65
C ARG A 65 12.16 -4.79 11.26
N SER A 66 10.93 -5.24 11.00
CA SER A 66 10.65 -6.64 10.66
C SER A 66 11.12 -7.03 9.24
N ARG A 67 11.38 -6.05 8.36
CA ARG A 67 11.94 -6.32 7.00
C ARG A 67 13.46 -6.40 6.93
N ARG A 68 14.18 -6.26 8.05
CA ARG A 68 15.66 -6.33 8.06
C ARG A 68 16.21 -7.74 8.33
N VAL A 69 15.38 -8.78 8.27
CA VAL A 69 15.81 -10.18 8.43
C VAL A 69 15.17 -11.05 7.34
N ALA A 70 15.83 -11.14 6.19
CA ALA A 70 15.94 -12.33 5.34
C ALA A 70 17.00 -12.03 4.26
#